data_AF-A0A6A4GEL6-F1
#
_entry.id   AF-A0A6A4GEL6-F1
#
_cell.length_a   1.000
_cell.length_b   1.000
_cell.length_c   1.000
_cell.angle_alpha   90.00
_cell.angle_beta   90.00
_cell.angle_gamma   90.00
#
_symmetry.space_group_name_H-M   'P 1'
#
loop_
_entity.id
_entity.type
_entity.pdbx_description
1 polymer ?
#
loop_
_entity_poly.entity_id
_entity_poly.type
_entity_poly.pdbx_seq_one_letter_code
_entity_poly.pdbx_strand_id
1 'polypeptide(L)' 'DTVFRNGRLSLSTLLRIFILKCAIGDADIGRVEDILGSICISFLGGKKDAWATELVHYIHGVKSLWPESFA' A
#
# COMPACT_ATOMS: atom_id res chain seq x y z
N ASP A 1 26.93 -1.53 9.71
CA ASP A 1 26.73 -0.10 9.40
C ASP A 1 25.23 0.22 9.41
N THR A 2 24.80 1.01 10.39
CA THR A 2 23.38 1.40 10.59
C THR A 2 22.91 2.37 9.52
N VAL A 3 23.78 3.26 9.03
CA VAL A 3 23.43 4.29 8.03
C VAL A 3 23.10 3.62 6.71
N PHE A 4 23.93 2.69 6.26
CA PHE A 4 23.70 1.93 5.03
C PHE A 4 22.38 1.13 5.08
N ARG A 5 22.10 0.46 6.21
CA ARG A 5 20.85 -0.29 6.39
C ARG A 5 19.63 0.63 6.31
N ASN A 6 19.67 1.76 7.00
CA ASN A 6 18.55 2.72 7.01
C ASN A 6 18.37 3.34 5.62
N GLY A 7 19.44 3.68 4.92
CA GLY A 7 19.37 4.18 3.54
C GLY A 7 18.69 3.20 2.59
N ARG A 8 18.97 1.90 2.71
CA ARG A 8 18.28 0.86 1.93
C ARG A 8 16.79 0.76 2.24
N LEU A 9 16.41 0.87 3.52
CA LEU A 9 15.00 0.86 3.92
C LEU A 9 14.28 2.09 3.36
N SER A 10 14.88 3.28 3.47
CA SER A 10 14.32 4.51 2.91
C SER A 10 14.15 4.44 1.40
N LEU A 11 15.14 3.92 0.66
CA LEU A 11 15.04 3.75 -0.79
C LEU A 11 13.92 2.78 -1.16
N SER A 12 13.82 1.64 -0.46
CA SER A 12 12.74 0.67 -0.65
C SER A 12 11.35 1.29 -0.45
N THR A 13 11.18 2.10 0.60
CA THR A 13 9.93 2.84 0.83
C THR A 13 9.63 3.83 -0.30
N LEU A 14 10.60 4.60 -0.75
CA LEU A 14 10.42 5.55 -1.87
C LEU A 14 10.01 4.83 -3.17
N LEU A 15 10.63 3.68 -3.46
CA LEU A 15 10.28 2.87 -4.63
C LEU A 15 8.83 2.35 -4.54
N ARG A 16 8.37 1.94 -3.36
CA ARG A 16 6.96 1.51 -3.17
C ARG A 16 5.98 2.65 -3.41
N ILE A 17 6.30 3.87 -2.99
CA ILE A 17 5.47 5.06 -3.25
C ILE A 17 5.43 5.36 -4.75
N PHE A 18 6.57 5.28 -5.44
CA PHE A 18 6.63 5.46 -6.88
C PHE A 18 5.78 4.42 -7.63
N ILE A 19 5.90 3.14 -7.28
CA ILE A 19 5.12 2.06 -7.87
C ILE A 19 3.63 2.26 -7.60
N LEU A 20 3.24 2.69 -6.39
CA LEU A 20 1.84 2.99 -6.07
C LEU A 20 1.29 4.09 -6.98
N LYS A 21 2.06 5.16 -7.20
CA LYS A 21 1.68 6.25 -8.10
C LYS A 21 1.47 5.74 -9.54
N CYS A 22 2.38 4.89 -10.04
CA CYS A 22 2.23 4.26 -11.35
C CYS A 22 0.98 3.37 -11.41
N ALA A 23 0.76 2.50 -10.42
CA ALA A 23 -0.39 1.60 -10.36
C ALA A 23 -1.73 2.37 -10.38
N ILE A 24 -1.81 3.51 -9.68
CA ILE A 24 -2.97 4.40 -9.75
C ILE A 24 -3.16 4.96 -11.16
N GLY A 25 -2.08 5.41 -11.81
CA GLY A 25 -2.12 5.94 -13.18
C GLY A 25 -2.47 4.90 -14.24
N ASP A 26 -2.03 3.65 -14.04
CA ASP A 26 -2.29 2.50 -14.91
C ASP A 26 -3.65 1.86 -14.63
N ALA A 27 -4.42 2.40 -13.67
CA ALA A 27 -5.69 1.85 -13.18
C ALA A 27 -5.61 0.38 -12.68
N ASP A 28 -4.44 -0.05 -12.22
CA ASP A 28 -4.19 -1.40 -11.69
C ASP A 28 -4.53 -1.49 -10.19
N ILE A 29 -5.79 -1.81 -9.86
CA ILE A 29 -6.22 -1.93 -8.45
C ILE A 29 -5.50 -3.07 -7.74
N GLY A 30 -5.13 -4.15 -8.44
CA GLY A 30 -4.50 -5.32 -7.83
C GLY A 30 -3.18 -4.91 -7.19
N ARG A 31 -2.39 -4.12 -7.91
CA ARG A 31 -1.11 -3.61 -7.41
C ARG A 31 -1.25 -2.52 -6.35
N VAL A 32 -2.31 -1.70 -6.41
CA VAL A 32 -2.66 -0.76 -5.35
C VAL A 32 -3.02 -1.52 -4.05
N GLU A 33 -3.86 -2.54 -4.16
CA GLU A 33 -4.29 -3.41 -3.05
C GLU A 33 -3.10 -4.15 -2.44
N ASP A 34 -2.18 -4.66 -3.26
CA ASP A 34 -0.96 -5.34 -2.78
C ASP A 34 -0.08 -4.42 -1.92
N ILE A 35 0.14 -3.17 -2.38
CA ILE A 35 0.98 -2.20 -1.67
C ILE A 35 0.29 -1.73 -0.40
N LEU A 36 -0.96 -1.27 -0.47
CA LEU A 36 -1.69 -0.77 0.69
C LEU A 36 -2.03 -1.88 1.68
N GLY A 37 -2.29 -3.10 1.20
CA GLY A 37 -2.47 -4.29 2.02
C GLY A 37 -1.22 -4.63 2.85
N SER A 38 -0.03 -4.51 2.25
CA SER A 38 1.22 -4.69 3.00
C SER A 38 1.42 -3.66 4.12
N ILE A 39 0.94 -2.43 3.92
CA ILE A 39 0.95 -1.37 4.94
C ILE A 39 -0.06 -1.69 6.05
N CYS A 40 -1.25 -2.18 5.69
CA CYS A 40 -2.26 -2.63 6.65
C CYS A 40 -1.71 -3.73 7.58
N ILE A 41 -1.07 -4.76 7.02
CA ILE A 41 -0.42 -5.82 7.80
C ILE A 41 0.67 -5.24 8.73
N SER A 42 1.42 -4.24 8.26
CA SER A 42 2.43 -3.56 9.08
C SER A 42 1.80 -2.80 10.26
N PHE A 43 0.65 -2.15 10.07
CA PHE A 43 -0.11 -1.52 11.15
C PHE A 43 -0.64 -2.54 12.16
N LEU A 44 -1.17 -3.68 11.71
CA LEU A 44 -1.57 -4.78 12.59
C LEU A 44 -0.38 -5.30 13.43
N GLY A 45 0.76 -5.55 12.79
CA GLY A 45 1.99 -5.94 13.49
C GLY A 45 2.46 -4.91 14.52
N GLY A 46 2.18 -3.63 14.28
CA GLY A 46 2.45 -2.51 15.19
C GLY A 46 1.36 -2.26 16.25
N LYS A 47 0.33 -3.11 16.36
CA LYS A 47 -0.84 -2.92 17.25
C LYS A 47 -1.58 -1.60 16.99
N LYS A 48 -1.62 -1.17 15.73
CA LYS A 48 -2.34 0.02 15.24
C LYS A 48 -3.63 -0.41 14.56
N ASP A 49 -4.48 -1.14 15.27
CA ASP A 49 -5.65 -1.83 14.71
C ASP A 49 -6.67 -0.85 14.10
N ALA A 50 -6.82 0.33 14.70
CA ALA A 50 -7.67 1.39 14.15
C ALA A 50 -7.22 1.83 12.75
N TRP A 51 -5.91 2.04 12.56
CA TRP A 51 -5.35 2.48 11.27
C TRP A 51 -5.38 1.37 10.23
N ALA A 52 -5.12 0.12 10.66
CA ALA A 52 -5.29 -1.05 9.80
C ALA A 52 -6.73 -1.16 9.30
N THR A 53 -7.71 -1.02 10.20
CA THR A 53 -9.14 -1.09 9.88
C THR A 53 -9.57 0.02 8.92
N GLU A 54 -9.16 1.28 9.20
CA GLU A 54 -9.43 2.41 8.31
C GLU A 54 -8.83 2.19 6.92
N LEU A 55 -7.60 1.67 6.83
CA LEU A 55 -6.95 1.41 5.55
C LEU A 55 -7.66 0.28 4.77
N VAL A 56 -8.15 -0.76 5.44
CA VAL A 56 -8.96 -1.81 4.80
C VAL A 56 -10.26 -1.24 4.27
N HIS A 57 -10.96 -0.43 5.06
CA HIS A 57 -12.20 0.24 4.61
C HIS A 57 -11.93 1.16 3.41
N TYR A 58 -10.81 1.89 3.42
CA TYR A 58 -10.39 2.71 2.29
C TYR A 58 -10.16 1.85 1.03
N ILE A 59 -9.37 0.78 1.11
CA ILE A 59 -9.11 -0.12 -0.03
C ILE A 59 -10.43 -0.70 -0.57
N HIS A 60 -11.30 -1.17 0.31
CA HIS A 60 -12.59 -1.74 -0.08
C HIS A 60 -13.51 -0.71 -0.75
N GLY A 61 -13.57 0.51 -0.22
CA GLY A 61 -14.35 1.60 -0.80
C GLY A 61 -13.79 2.11 -2.13
N VAL A 62 -12.47 2.11 -2.29
CA VAL A 62 -11.83 2.47 -3.56
C VAL A 62 -12.09 1.40 -4.63
N LYS A 63 -12.07 0.11 -4.25
CA LYS A 63 -12.35 -1.00 -5.15
C LYS A 63 -13.76 -0.94 -5.77
N SER A 64 -14.75 -0.42 -5.05
CA SER A 64 -16.12 -0.26 -5.58
C SER A 64 -16.28 0.92 -6.54
N LEU A 65 -15.35 1.88 -6.52
CA LEU A 65 -15.34 3.07 -7.40
C LEU A 65 -14.57 2.84 -8.70
N TRP A 66 -13.80 1.75 -8.80
CA TRP A 66 -12.95 1.49 -9.95
C TRP A 66 -13.77 1.01 -11.15
N PRO A 67 -13.54 1.55 -12.37
CA PRO A 67 -14.34 1.25 -13.54
C PRO A 67 -13.98 -0.14 -14.08
N GLU A 68 -14.90 -1.08 -13.89
CA GLU A 68 -14.98 -2.44 -14.44
C GLU A 68 -14.45 -3.62 -13.62
N SER A 69 -15.17 -4.73 -13.79
CA SER A 69 -15.05 -6.01 -13.11
C SER A 69 -13.68 -6.62 -13.32
N PHE A 70 -12.90 -6.68 -12.25
CA PHE A 70 -11.67 -7.48 -12.24
C PHE A 70 -12.00 -8.94 -12.59
N ALA A 71 -11.35 -9.42 -13.66
CA ALA A 71 -11.16 -10.84 -13.94
C ALA A 71 -10.01 -11.38 -13.09
#